data_AF-A0A5C6YRS0-F1
#
_entry.id   AF-A0A5C6YRS0-F1
#
_cell.length_a   1.000
_cell.length_b   1.000
_cell.length_c   1.000
_cell.angle_alpha   90.00
_cell.angle_beta   90.00
_cell.angle_gamma   90.00
#
_symmetry.space_group_name_H-M   'P 1'
#
loop_
_entity.id
_entity.type
_entity.pdbx_description
1 polymer ?
#
loop_
_entity_poly.entity_id
_entity_poly.type
_entity_poly.pdbx_seq_one_letter_code
_entity_poly.pdbx_strand_id
1 'polypeptide(L)' 'MKLVSVKRHTKTEKRFTQKMGMFTTSVIYIKRTFLKVPYKTIHKYRETYYGKVKDCTDCEIGA' A
#
# COMPACT_ATOMS: atom_id res chain seq x y z
N MET A 1 -27.85 7.41 4.47
CA MET A 1 -26.82 6.35 4.45
C MET A 1 -25.74 6.72 3.45
N LYS A 2 -24.44 6.56 3.76
CA LYS A 2 -23.36 6.84 2.81
C LYS A 2 -23.12 5.62 1.91
N LEU A 3 -23.41 5.76 0.62
CA LEU A 3 -23.22 4.70 -0.40
C LEU A 3 -21.74 4.48 -0.74
N VAL A 4 -20.95 5.55 -0.68
CA VAL A 4 -19.51 5.54 -0.91
C VAL A 4 -18.79 5.85 0.40
N SER A 5 -17.72 5.11 0.65
CA SER A 5 -16.83 5.32 1.80
C SER A 5 -15.38 5.11 1.38
N VAL A 6 -14.45 5.53 2.23
CA VAL A 6 -13.02 5.26 2.09
C VAL A 6 -12.59 4.44 3.29
N LYS A 7 -11.92 3.32 3.05
CA LYS A 7 -11.39 2.44 4.09
C LYS A 7 -9.89 2.25 3.94
N ARG A 8 -9.19 2.25 5.08
CA ARG A 8 -7.79 1.92 5.20
C ARG A 8 -7.63 0.45 5.57
N HIS A 9 -6.75 -0.25 4.87
CA HIS A 9 -6.41 -1.64 5.16
C HIS A 9 -4.89 -1.81 5.16
N THR A 10 -4.33 -2.29 6.27
CA THR A 10 -2.91 -2.64 6.36
C THR A 10 -2.74 -4.10 6.01
N LYS A 11 -1.81 -4.41 5.12
CA LYS A 11 -1.49 -5.78 4.71
C LYS A 11 0.02 -6.00 4.77
N THR A 12 0.44 -7.06 5.43
CA THR A 12 1.83 -7.52 5.39
C THR A 12 2.08 -8.22 4.06
N GLU A 13 3.05 -7.72 3.29
CA GLU A 13 3.41 -8.25 1.97
C GLU A 13 4.89 -8.61 1.92
N LYS A 14 5.20 -9.75 1.32
CA LYS A 14 6.57 -10.06 0.87
C LYS A 14 6.79 -9.36 -0.47
N ARG A 15 7.88 -8.59 -0.56
CA ARG A 15 8.26 -7.85 -1.75
C ARG A 15 9.70 -8.14 -2.11
N PHE A 16 9.99 -8.12 -3.39
CA PHE A 16 11.33 -8.25 -3.93
C PHE A 16 11.71 -6.96 -4.65
N THR A 17 12.95 -6.52 -4.44
CA THR A 17 13.58 -5.46 -5.24
C THR A 17 15.01 -5.90 -5.55
N GLN A 18 15.54 -5.53 -6.71
CA GLN A 18 16.87 -5.97 -7.13
C GLN A 18 17.97 -5.54 -6.16
N LYS A 19 17.88 -4.32 -5.60
CA LYS A 19 18.91 -3.79 -4.68
C LYS A 19 18.79 -4.30 -3.24
N MET A 20 17.61 -4.71 -2.77
CA MET A 20 17.38 -5.09 -1.37
C MET A 20 17.02 -6.58 -1.18
N GLY A 21 16.83 -7.34 -2.26
CA GLY A 21 16.36 -8.71 -2.18
C GLY A 21 14.90 -8.81 -1.72
N MET A 22 14.56 -9.95 -1.12
CA MET A 22 13.21 -10.22 -0.61
C MET A 22 13.06 -9.73 0.83
N PHE A 23 12.04 -8.93 1.10
CA PHE A 23 11.74 -8.44 2.45
C PHE A 23 10.24 -8.42 2.72
N THR A 24 9.88 -8.43 4.00
CA THR A 24 8.50 -8.35 4.45
C THR A 24 8.21 -6.94 4.93
N THR A 25 7.12 -6.31 4.46
CA THR A 25 6.77 -4.95 4.83
C THR A 25 5.26 -4.78 4.98
N SER A 26 4.85 -3.89 5.87
CA SER A 26 3.46 -3.49 6.04
C SER A 26 3.09 -2.43 5.00
N VAL A 27 2.19 -2.77 4.10
CA VAL A 27 1.67 -1.88 3.07
C VAL A 27 0.28 -1.42 3.45
N ILE A 28 0.07 -0.10 3.40
CA ILE A 28 -1.20 0.52 3.71
C ILE A 28 -1.93 0.83 2.41
N TYR A 29 -3.14 0.29 2.30
CA TYR A 29 -4.04 0.50 1.17
C TYR A 29 -5.17 1.42 1.60
N ILE A 30 -5.37 2.49 0.84
CA ILE A 30 -6.58 3.33 0.94
C ILE A 30 -7.46 3.00 -0.24
N LYS A 31 -8.64 2.40 0.02
CA LYS A 31 -9.58 1.97 -1.03
C LYS A 31 -10.91 2.71 -0.90
N ARG A 32 -11.49 3.10 -2.03
CA ARG A 32 -12.91 3.46 -2.12
C ARG A 32 -13.75 2.19 -2.03
N THR A 33 -14.79 2.27 -1.22
CA THR A 33 -15.75 1.20 -0.99
C THR A 33 -17.14 1.68 -1.37
N PHE A 34 -17.85 0.89 -2.18
CA PHE A 34 -19.25 1.10 -2.51
C PHE A 34 -20.05 -0.09 -1.96
N LEU A 35 -21.11 0.18 -1.18
CA LEU A 35 -21.90 -0.88 -0.52
C LEU A 35 -21.03 -1.93 0.21
N LYS A 36 -20.00 -1.46 0.94
CA LYS A 36 -18.98 -2.27 1.65
C LYS A 36 -17.97 -3.04 0.77
N VAL A 37 -18.14 -3.06 -0.56
CA VAL A 37 -17.20 -3.70 -1.48
C VAL A 37 -16.12 -2.71 -1.94
N PRO A 38 -14.82 -3.01 -1.73
CA PRO A 38 -13.74 -2.16 -2.23
C PRO A 38 -13.58 -2.31 -3.73
N TYR A 39 -13.57 -1.19 -4.48
CA TYR A 39 -13.53 -1.23 -5.95
C TYR A 39 -12.36 -0.44 -6.56
N LYS A 40 -11.82 0.56 -5.86
CA LYS A 40 -10.69 1.37 -6.37
C LYS A 40 -9.68 1.65 -5.27
N THR A 41 -8.40 1.36 -5.51
CA THR A 41 -7.31 1.85 -4.66
C THR A 41 -7.01 3.30 -5.02
N ILE A 42 -6.98 4.17 -4.02
CA ILE A 42 -6.68 5.60 -4.17
C ILE A 42 -5.21 5.86 -3.88
N HIS A 43 -4.73 5.35 -2.74
CA HIS A 43 -3.34 5.49 -2.30
C HIS A 43 -2.80 4.16 -1.81
N LYS A 44 -1.50 3.98 -1.99
CA LYS A 44 -0.79 2.78 -1.59
C LYS A 44 0.62 3.15 -1.20
N TYR A 45 0.87 3.17 0.11
CA TYR A 45 2.15 3.59 0.67
C TYR A 45 2.65 2.57 1.70
N ARG A 46 3.93 2.66 2.02
CA ARG A 46 4.58 1.80 3.01
C ARG A 46 5.58 2.59 3.82
N GLU A 47 5.91 2.06 4.98
CA GLU A 47 7.06 2.52 5.76
C GLU A 47 8.34 1.87 5.22
N THR A 48 9.39 2.67 5.08
CA THR A 48 10.73 2.21 4.73
C THR A 48 11.49 1.79 5.99
N TYR A 49 12.59 1.06 5.83
CA TYR A 49 13.43 0.64 6.95
C TYR A 49 13.94 1.81 7.81
N TYR A 50 14.07 2.99 7.21
CA TYR A 50 14.50 4.22 7.89
C TYR A 50 13.35 5.00 8.54
N GLY A 51 12.18 4.39 8.72
CA GLY A 51 11.00 5.02 9.33
C GLY A 51 10.32 6.08 8.44
N LYS A 52 10.73 6.21 7.17
CA LYS A 52 10.11 7.17 6.23
C LYS A 52 8.91 6.52 5.55
N VAL A 53 7.77 7.21 5.54
CA VAL A 53 6.60 6.83 4.74
C VAL A 53 6.83 7.26 3.30
N LYS A 54 6.69 6.32 2.37
CA LYS A 54 6.82 6.55 0.93
C LYS A 54 5.66 5.91 0.18
N ASP A 55 5.25 6.52 -0.93
CA ASP A 55 4.37 5.86 -1.86
C ASP A 55 5.05 4.63 -2.47
N CYS A 56 4.26 3.61 -2.79
CA CYS A 56 4.80 2.37 -3.32
C CYS A 56 5.43 2.58 -4.71
N THR A 57 4.95 3.54 -5.48
CA THR A 57 5.51 3.95 -6.78
C THR A 57 6.92 4.51 -6.63
N ASP A 58 7.17 5.31 -5.59
CA ASP A 58 8.50 5.86 -5.30
C ASP A 58 9.48 4.81 -4.78
N CYS A 59 8.98 3.62 -4.47
CA CYS A 59 9.75 2.47 -4.00
C CYS A 59 10.11 1.50 -5.13
N GLU A 60 9.73 1.78 -6.37
CA GLU A 60 10.14 1.03 -7.55
C GLU A 60 11.59 1.42 -7.88
N ILE A 61 12.52 0.84 -7.13
CA ILE A 61 13.94 1.02 -7.37
C ILE A 61 14.28 0.14 -8.58
N GLY A 62 14.36 0.75 -9.76
CA GLY A 62 14.75 0.10 -11.00
C GLY A 62 16.12 -0.58 -10.92
N ALA A 63 16.37 -1.46 -11.90
CA ALA A 63 17.62 -2.15 -12.11
C ALA A 63 18.80 -1.18 -12.25
#